data_AF-A0A6A6EGF9-F1
#
_entry.id   AF-A0A6A6EGF9-F1
#
_cell.length_a   1.000
_cell.length_b   1.000
_cell.length_c   1.000
_cell.angle_alpha   90.00
_cell.angle_beta   90.00
_cell.angle_gamma   90.00
#
_symmetry.space_group_name_H-M   'P 1'
#
loop_
_entity.id
_entity.type
_entity.pdbx_description
1 polymer ?
#
loop_
_entity_poly.entity_id
_entity_poly.type
_entity_poly.pdbx_seq_one_letter_code
_entity_poly.pdbx_strand_id
1 'polypeptide(L)'
;MSIELLRTPERPSKHHPIDTHRREKYFHALANRQSGEHMSDIATQCGISTWQGYNLRKELNDLGHPNGIHRVRKLKAEKKSSKLKSLFQILQETPDKMCKDTNLV
;
A
#
# COMPACT_ATOMS: atom_id res chain seq x y z
N MET A 1 33.92 20.93 6.37
CA MET A 1 32.85 21.12 5.37
C MET A 1 31.91 19.93 5.46
N SER A 2 30.73 20.12 6.05
CA SER A 2 29.70 19.08 6.21
C SER A 2 28.74 19.13 5.03
N ILE A 3 28.54 17.98 4.38
CA ILE A 3 27.63 17.80 3.25
C ILE A 3 26.20 18.03 3.76
N GLU A 4 25.58 19.14 3.35
CA GLU A 4 24.15 19.36 3.55
C GLU A 4 23.40 18.25 2.80
N LEU A 5 22.80 17.33 3.56
CA LEU A 5 21.84 16.36 3.04
C LEU A 5 20.70 17.14 2.37
N LEU A 6 20.70 17.19 1.04
CA LEU A 6 19.58 17.64 0.22
C LEU A 6 18.33 16.86 0.62
N ARG A 7 17.54 17.42 1.55
CA ARG A 7 16.23 16.88 1.91
C ARG A 7 15.28 17.18 0.77
N THR A 8 14.69 16.12 0.22
CA THR A 8 13.56 16.26 -0.71
C THR A 8 12.49 17.13 -0.05
N PRO A 9 12.03 18.22 -0.69
CA PRO A 9 11.04 19.09 -0.09
C PRO A 9 9.77 18.28 0.20
N GLU A 10 9.25 18.41 1.43
CA GLU A 10 8.00 17.76 1.81
C GLU A 10 6.90 18.24 0.87
N ARG A 11 6.42 17.33 0.02
CA ARG A 11 5.35 17.64 -0.92
C ARG A 11 4.07 17.78 -0.08
N PRO A 12 3.40 18.94 -0.07
CA PRO A 12 2.14 19.08 0.65
C PRO A 12 1.19 17.99 0.18
N SER A 13 0.57 17.28 1.13
CA SER A 13 -0.40 16.23 0.85
C SER A 13 -1.52 16.82 -0.01
N LYS A 14 -1.50 16.55 -1.32
CA LYS A 14 -2.32 17.27 -2.30
C LYS A 14 -3.82 17.01 -2.19
N HIS A 15 -4.25 16.09 -1.34
CA HIS A 15 -5.66 15.73 -1.23
C HIS A 15 -6.06 15.60 0.23
N HIS A 16 -7.12 16.33 0.59
CA HIS A 16 -7.89 15.96 1.77
C HIS A 16 -8.37 14.52 1.57
N PRO A 17 -8.06 13.61 2.51
CA PRO A 17 -8.52 12.24 2.40
C PRO A 17 -10.04 12.27 2.31
N ILE A 18 -10.58 11.51 1.36
CA ILE A 18 -12.03 11.32 1.23
C ILE A 18 -12.52 10.78 2.56
N ASP A 19 -13.62 11.34 3.06
CA ASP A 19 -14.27 10.87 4.27
C ASP A 19 -14.51 9.34 4.21
N THR A 20 -14.23 8.67 5.32
CA THR A 20 -14.23 7.22 5.43
C THR A 20 -15.60 6.65 5.05
N HIS A 21 -16.69 7.31 5.46
CA HIS A 21 -18.06 6.90 5.10
C HIS A 21 -18.30 6.98 3.59
N ARG A 22 -17.91 8.07 2.93
CA ARG A 22 -18.10 8.21 1.47
C ARG A 22 -17.30 7.17 0.70
N ARG A 23 -16.10 6.88 1.17
CA ARG A 23 -15.22 5.85 0.62
C ARG A 23 -15.82 4.45 0.75
N GLU A 24 -16.36 4.11 1.92
CA GLU A 24 -17.05 2.84 2.17
C GLU A 24 -18.28 2.68 1.26
N LYS A 25 -19.14 3.71 1.22
CA LYS A 25 -20.32 3.75 0.34
C LYS A 25 -19.95 3.49 -1.13
N TYR A 26 -18.86 4.12 -1.59
CA TYR A 26 -18.36 3.92 -2.95
C TYR A 26 -17.89 2.48 -3.22
N PHE A 27 -17.14 1.87 -2.30
CA PHE A 27 -16.72 0.48 -2.47
C PHE A 27 -17.89 -0.50 -2.45
N HIS A 28 -18.88 -0.26 -1.59
CA HIS A 28 -20.10 -1.06 -1.58
C HIS A 28 -20.87 -0.96 -2.90
N ALA A 29 -21.04 0.26 -3.42
CA ALA A 29 -21.70 0.48 -4.72
C ALA A 29 -20.89 -0.14 -5.88
N LEU A 30 -19.56 -0.05 -5.83
CA LEU A 30 -18.68 -0.66 -6.84
C LEU A 30 -18.74 -2.20 -6.83
N ALA A 31 -18.85 -2.82 -5.65
CA ALA A 31 -18.96 -4.28 -5.52
C ALA A 31 -20.30 -4.82 -6.04
N ASN A 32 -21.37 -4.04 -5.91
CA ASN A 32 -22.72 -4.39 -6.37
C ASN A 32 -23.06 -3.80 -7.74
N ARG A 33 -22.04 -3.32 -8.47
CA ARG A 33 -22.22 -2.66 -9.76
C ARG A 33 -22.89 -3.59 -10.77
N GLN A 34 -23.91 -3.09 -11.46
CA GLN A 34 -24.54 -3.81 -12.56
C GLN A 34 -23.76 -3.64 -13.88
N SER A 35 -23.89 -4.62 -14.78
CA SER A 35 -23.27 -4.51 -16.11
C SER A 35 -23.84 -3.30 -16.85
N GLY A 36 -22.96 -2.39 -17.32
CA GLY A 36 -23.35 -1.17 -18.01
C GLY A 36 -23.30 0.12 -17.17
N GLU A 37 -23.22 0.03 -15.84
CA GLU A 37 -23.09 1.23 -15.00
C GLU A 37 -21.69 1.88 -15.14
N HIS A 38 -21.68 3.19 -15.40
CA HIS A 38 -20.45 3.96 -15.48
C HIS A 38 -19.93 4.35 -14.09
N MET A 39 -18.61 4.39 -13.99
CA MET A 39 -17.93 4.74 -12.73
C MET A 39 -18.18 6.18 -12.28
N SER A 40 -18.42 7.08 -13.23
CA SER A 40 -18.86 8.46 -12.97
C SER A 40 -20.16 8.51 -12.16
N ASP A 41 -21.08 7.62 -12.47
CA ASP A 41 -22.43 7.66 -11.93
C ASP A 41 -22.41 7.15 -10.48
N ILE A 42 -21.65 6.08 -10.25
CA ILE A 42 -21.39 5.53 -8.91
C ILE A 42 -20.66 6.54 -8.02
N ALA A 43 -19.66 7.23 -8.56
CA ALA A 43 -18.95 8.29 -7.83
C ALA A 43 -19.92 9.41 -7.41
N THR A 44 -20.77 9.85 -8.35
CA THR A 44 -21.75 10.92 -8.12
C THR A 44 -22.78 10.51 -7.07
N GLN A 45 -23.33 9.29 -7.14
CA GLN A 45 -24.26 8.74 -6.13
C GLN A 45 -23.64 8.65 -4.72
N CYS A 46 -22.32 8.47 -4.66
CA CYS A 46 -21.57 8.42 -3.42
C CYS A 46 -21.08 9.79 -2.92
N GLY A 47 -21.42 10.87 -3.64
CA GLY A 47 -21.06 12.23 -3.25
C GLY A 47 -19.55 12.50 -3.33
N ILE A 48 -18.87 11.84 -4.26
CA ILE A 48 -17.44 12.05 -4.54
C ILE A 48 -17.25 12.42 -6.02
N SER A 49 -16.14 13.09 -6.33
CA SER A 49 -15.84 13.40 -7.72
C SER A 49 -15.46 12.15 -8.50
N THR A 50 -15.70 12.16 -9.81
CA THR A 50 -15.30 11.06 -10.71
C THR A 50 -13.81 10.75 -10.59
N TRP A 51 -12.96 11.77 -10.50
CA TRP A 51 -11.51 11.62 -10.33
C TRP A 51 -11.15 10.93 -9.01
N GLN A 52 -11.82 11.28 -7.92
CA GLN A 52 -11.69 10.61 -6.63
C GLN A 52 -12.09 9.13 -6.73
N GLY A 53 -13.19 8.82 -7.42
CA GLY A 53 -13.62 7.43 -7.67
C GLY A 53 -12.55 6.62 -8.41
N TYR A 54 -11.95 7.18 -9.46
CA TYR A 54 -10.86 6.51 -10.18
C TYR A 54 -9.65 6.22 -9.30
N ASN A 55 -9.24 7.16 -8.45
CA ASN A 55 -8.15 6.94 -7.50
C ASN A 55 -8.49 5.85 -6.48
N LEU A 56 -9.70 5.86 -5.93
CA LEU A 56 -10.16 4.81 -5.01
C LEU A 56 -10.14 3.43 -5.66
N ARG A 57 -10.54 3.32 -6.93
CA ARG A 57 -10.47 2.07 -7.69
C ARG A 57 -9.03 1.63 -7.93
N LYS A 58 -8.14 2.57 -8.27
CA LYS A 58 -6.72 2.28 -8.43
C LYS A 58 -6.12 1.76 -7.12
N GLU A 59 -6.42 2.42 -6.01
CA GLU A 59 -6.01 1.95 -4.68
C GLU A 59 -6.55 0.55 -4.37
N LEU A 60 -7.81 0.27 -4.70
CA LEU A 60 -8.40 -1.05 -4.48
C LEU A 60 -7.72 -2.13 -5.32
N ASN A 61 -7.39 -1.84 -6.58
CA ASN A 61 -6.62 -2.73 -7.44
C ASN A 61 -5.20 -2.95 -6.89
N ASP A 62 -4.53 -1.89 -6.45
CA ASP A 62 -3.20 -1.96 -5.85
C ASP A 62 -3.24 -2.85 -4.60
N LEU A 63 -4.28 -2.72 -3.76
CA LEU A 63 -4.49 -3.55 -2.57
C LEU A 63 -4.87 -5.00 -2.87
N GLY A 64 -5.48 -5.28 -4.03
CA GLY A 64 -5.69 -6.64 -4.52
C GLY A 64 -4.40 -7.31 -5.00
N HIS A 65 -3.37 -6.53 -5.33
CA HIS A 65 -2.09 -7.03 -5.81
C HIS A 65 -1.14 -7.36 -4.63
N PRO A 66 -0.37 -8.47 -4.70
CA PRO A 66 0.58 -8.86 -3.64
C PRO A 66 1.51 -7.73 -3.19
N ASN A 67 2.01 -6.94 -4.15
CA ASN A 67 2.87 -5.79 -3.88
C ASN A 67 2.19 -4.68 -3.08
N GLY A 68 0.91 -4.38 -3.31
CA GLY A 68 0.20 -3.36 -2.54
C GLY A 68 -0.20 -3.84 -1.14
N ILE A 69 -0.53 -5.13 -0.99
CA ILE A 69 -0.70 -5.75 0.34
C ILE A 69 0.59 -5.62 1.15
N HIS A 70 1.74 -5.96 0.56
CA HIS A 70 3.05 -5.85 1.21
C HIS A 70 3.35 -4.40 1.60
N ARG A 71 3.11 -3.44 0.70
CA ARG A 71 3.29 -2.00 0.98
C ARG A 71 2.44 -1.52 2.16
N VAL A 72 1.16 -1.90 2.24
CA VAL A 72 0.30 -1.52 3.37
C VAL A 72 0.77 -2.16 4.68
N ARG A 73 1.16 -3.44 4.65
CA ARG A 73 1.75 -4.10 5.82
C ARG A 73 3.00 -3.34 6.30
N LYS A 74 3.85 -2.88 5.38
CA LYS A 74 5.07 -2.13 5.68
C LYS A 74 4.75 -0.81 6.37
N LEU A 75 3.85 -0.02 5.78
CA LEU A 75 3.40 1.26 6.35
C LEU A 75 2.75 1.09 7.73
N LYS A 76 1.94 0.03 7.93
CA LYS A 76 1.36 -0.28 9.25
C LYS A 76 2.43 -0.64 10.27
N ALA A 77 3.46 -1.38 9.86
CA ALA A 77 4.54 -1.78 10.74
C ALA A 77 5.40 -0.56 11.14
N GLU A 78 5.76 0.29 10.18
CA GLU A 78 6.45 1.57 10.39
C GLU A 78 5.67 2.48 11.36
N LYS A 79 4.35 2.63 11.17
CA LYS A 79 3.49 3.42 12.06
C LYS A 79 3.43 2.87 13.49
N LYS A 80 3.58 1.55 13.64
CA LYS A 80 3.60 0.87 14.95
C LYS A 80 5.00 0.74 15.53
N SER A 81 6.03 1.37 14.93
CA SER A 81 7.45 1.20 15.29
C SER A 81 7.90 -0.28 15.32
N SER A 82 7.19 -1.15 14.60
CA SER A 82 7.47 -2.58 14.53
C SER A 82 8.09 -2.90 13.18
N LYS A 83 9.16 -3.70 13.14
CA LYS A 83 9.70 -4.18 11.86
C LYS A 83 8.77 -5.25 11.30
N LEU A 84 8.41 -5.16 10.01
CA LEU A 84 7.92 -6.35 9.30
C LEU A 84 9.06 -7.38 9.31
N LYS A 85 8.81 -8.54 9.91
CA LYS A 85 9.74 -9.66 9.80
C LYS A 85 9.82 -10.09 8.33
N SER A 86 11.04 -10.34 7.85
CA SER A 86 11.28 -10.97 6.54
C SER A 86 10.45 -12.25 6.43
N LEU A 87 9.84 -12.48 5.27
CA LEU A 87 9.13 -13.74 4.98
C LEU A 87 10.05 -14.95 5.07
N PHE A 88 11.35 -14.74 4.83
CA PHE A 88 12.39 -15.73 5.09
C PHE A 88 13.16 -15.31 6.34
N GLN A 89 12.80 -15.89 7.48
CA GLN A 89 13.72 -15.97 8.61
C GLN A 89 14.75 -17.04 8.26
N ILE A 90 15.86 -16.64 7.65
CA ILE A 90 17.05 -17.48 7.67
C ILE A 90 17.51 -17.45 9.13
N LEU A 91 17.29 -18.54 9.86
CA LEU A 91 17.96 -18.77 11.14
C LEU A 91 19.46 -18.61 10.88
N GLN A 92 20.19 -17.82 11.68
CA GLN A 92 21.63 -17.64 11.47
C GLN A 92 22.42 -18.96 11.48
N GLU A 93 21.86 -20.03 12.04
CA GLU A 93 22.40 -21.39 11.94
C GLU A 93 22.53 -21.90 10.50
N THR A 94 21.73 -21.41 9.55
CA THR A 94 21.76 -21.85 8.15
C THR A 94 22.99 -21.35 7.37
N PRO A 95 23.35 -20.05 7.38
CA PRO A 95 24.59 -19.58 6.77
C PRO A 95 25.84 -20.12 7.48
N ASP A 96 25.80 -20.30 8.80
CA ASP A 96 26.93 -20.85 9.56
C ASP A 96 27.23 -22.32 9.22
N LYS A 97 26.21 -23.12 8.87
CA LYS A 97 26.40 -24.49 8.38
C LYS A 97 26.99 -24.50 6.96
N MET A 98 26.47 -23.65 6.07
CA MET A 98 26.92 -23.58 4.68
C MET A 98 28.38 -23.11 4.55
N CYS A 99 28.86 -22.21 5.42
CA CYS A 99 30.26 -21.78 5.46
C CYS A 99 31.22 -22.81 6.10
N LYS A 100 30.72 -23.76 6.90
CA LYS A 100 31.54 -24.80 7.53
C LYS A 100 31.79 -25.97 6.59
N ASP A 101 30.84 -26.29 5.71
CA ASP A 101 30.98 -27.37 4.74
C ASP A 101 31.97 -27.04 3.60
N THR A 102 32.32 -25.77 3.41
CA THR A 102 33.30 -25.32 2.41
C THR A 102 34.76 -25.39 2.86
N ASN A 103 35.05 -25.76 4.11
CA ASN A 103 36.41 -25.84 4.66
C ASN A 103 36.88 -27.28 4.95
N LEU A 104 36.21 -28.29 4.39
CA LEU A 104 36.71 -29.68 4.36
C LEU A 104 37.43 -29.93 3.03
N VAL A 105 38.69 -29.52 2.96
CA VAL A 105 39.70 -30.04 2.03
C VAL A 105 40.82 -30.64 2.87
#